data_AF-A0A945YHE7-F1
#
_entry.id   AF-A0A945YHE7-F1
#
_cell.length_a   1.000
_cell.length_b   1.000
_cell.length_c   1.000
_cell.angle_alpha   90.00
_cell.angle_beta   90.00
_cell.angle_gamma   90.00
#
_symmetry.space_group_name_H-M   'P 1'
#
loop_
_entity.id
_entity.type
_entity.pdbx_description
1 polymer ?
#
loop_
_entity_poly.entity_id
_entity_poly.type
_entity_poly.pdbx_seq_one_letter_code
_entity_poly.pdbx_strand_id
1 'polypeptide(L)' 'MNAVKFGIFINTHSVQEAVEQAVSAEAGGFYSASVNDHFYSPLGSPETPQIECFTALTAMAMATSSIRLAP' A
#
# COMPACT_ATOMS: atom_id res chain seq x y z
N MET A 1 26.80 -10.21 -1.17
CA MET A 1 25.78 -10.38 -0.11
C MET A 1 24.56 -9.60 -0.55
N ASN A 2 23.38 -10.24 -0.62
CA ASN A 2 22.14 -9.50 -0.86
C ASN A 2 21.77 -8.75 0.42
N ALA A 3 21.67 -7.42 0.35
CA ALA A 3 21.18 -6.63 1.46
C ALA A 3 19.73 -7.03 1.78
N VAL A 4 19.40 -7.12 3.07
CA VAL A 4 18.02 -7.31 3.52
C VAL A 4 17.20 -6.10 3.09
N LYS A 5 16.00 -6.35 2.56
CA LYS A 5 15.06 -5.32 2.10
C LYS A 5 13.78 -5.40 2.93
N PHE A 6 13.38 -4.27 3.50
CA PHE A 6 12.17 -4.19 4.33
C PHE A 6 11.00 -3.67 3.49
N GLY A 7 9.88 -4.38 3.54
CA GLY A 7 8.61 -3.96 2.94
C GLY A 7 7.59 -3.59 4.02
N ILE A 8 6.55 -2.89 3.61
CA ILE A 8 5.41 -2.53 4.45
C ILE A 8 4.08 -2.93 3.78
N PHE A 9 3.11 -3.29 4.60
CA PHE A 9 1.73 -3.54 4.18
C PHE A 9 0.87 -2.34 4.61
N ILE A 10 0.26 -1.66 3.64
CA ILE A 10 -0.62 -0.52 3.86
C ILE A 10 -2.03 -1.06 4.07
N ASN A 11 -2.50 -1.00 5.31
CA ASN A 11 -3.86 -1.36 5.67
C ASN A 11 -4.66 -0.08 5.93
N THR A 12 -5.61 0.24 5.07
CA THR A 12 -6.32 1.51 5.09
C THR A 12 -7.71 1.40 4.46
N HIS A 13 -8.57 2.39 4.74
CA HIS A 13 -9.95 2.46 4.25
C HIS A 13 -10.17 3.56 3.22
N SER A 14 -9.13 4.34 2.89
CA SER A 14 -9.21 5.37 1.85
C SER A 14 -7.96 5.42 0.97
N VAL A 15 -8.16 5.86 -0.28
CA VAL A 15 -7.07 6.08 -1.24
C VAL A 15 -6.13 7.20 -0.76
N GLN A 16 -6.66 8.23 -0.10
CA GLN A 16 -5.87 9.34 0.43
C GLN A 16 -4.85 8.83 1.48
N GLU A 17 -5.31 8.05 2.46
CA GLU A 17 -4.43 7.47 3.48
C GLU A 17 -3.42 6.50 2.85
N ALA A 18 -3.79 5.77 1.80
CA ALA A 18 -2.85 4.89 1.08
C ALA A 18 -1.69 5.69 0.46
N VAL A 19 -2.02 6.83 -0.17
CA VAL A 19 -1.03 7.75 -0.74
C VAL A 19 -0.12 8.32 0.35
N GLU A 20 -0.68 8.83 1.43
CA GLU A 20 0.07 9.40 2.55
C GLU A 20 1.04 8.38 3.17
N GLN A 21 0.57 7.15 3.38
CA GLN A 21 1.39 6.07 3.91
C GLN A 21 2.48 5.63 2.92
N ALA A 22 2.20 5.58 1.62
CA ALA A 22 3.19 5.24 0.60
C ALA A 22 4.33 6.27 0.53
N VAL A 23 3.99 7.56 0.58
CA VAL A 23 4.96 8.66 0.63
C VAL A 23 5.79 8.59 1.90
N SER A 24 5.15 8.35 3.05
CA SER A 24 5.85 8.19 4.32
C SER A 24 6.79 6.98 4.31
N ALA A 25 6.35 5.85 3.73
CA ALA A 25 7.17 4.64 3.61
C ALA A 25 8.38 4.85 2.70
N GLU A 26 8.21 5.53 1.56
CA GLU A 26 9.33 5.88 0.67
C GLU A 26 10.35 6.78 1.38
N ALA A 27 9.87 7.84 2.04
CA ALA A 27 10.74 8.73 2.83
C ALA A 27 11.43 8.01 4.00
N GLY A 28 10.80 6.98 4.57
CA GLY A 28 11.34 6.10 5.60
C GLY A 28 12.34 5.05 5.10
N GLY A 29 12.56 4.96 3.78
CA GLY A 29 13.53 4.02 3.20
C GLY A 29 13.02 2.59 3.06
N PHE A 30 11.70 2.36 3.09
CA PHE A 30 11.14 1.05 2.77
C PHE A 30 11.40 0.71 1.30
N TYR A 31 11.71 -0.56 1.05
CA TYR A 31 11.93 -1.05 -0.30
C TYR A 31 10.63 -1.22 -1.08
N SER A 32 9.54 -1.61 -0.41
CA SER A 32 8.26 -1.87 -1.05
C SER A 32 7.07 -1.56 -0.15
N ALA A 33 5.95 -1.17 -0.77
CA ALA A 33 4.64 -1.04 -0.14
C ALA A 33 3.63 -1.95 -0.85
N SER A 34 2.73 -2.57 -0.08
CA SER A 34 1.72 -3.51 -0.58
C SER A 34 0.32 -3.19 -0.07
N VAL A 35 -0.71 -3.48 -0.87
CA VAL A 35 -2.14 -3.27 -0.54
C VAL A 35 -2.92 -4.52 -0.92
N ASN A 36 -3.79 -5.02 -0.04
CA ASN A 36 -4.54 -6.25 -0.34
C ASN A 36 -5.43 -6.12 -1.58
N ASP A 37 -5.46 -7.18 -2.38
CA ASP A 37 -6.37 -7.32 -3.52
C ASP A 37 -7.61 -8.14 -3.15
N HIS A 38 -8.47 -7.58 -2.29
CA HIS A 38 -9.71 -8.25 -1.85
C HIS A 38 -10.90 -7.29 -1.84
N PHE A 39 -12.00 -7.71 -2.46
CA PHE A 39 -13.28 -6.99 -2.38
C PHE A 39 -13.89 -6.98 -0.98
N TYR A 40 -13.66 -8.03 -0.19
CA TYR A 40 -14.15 -8.15 1.18
C TYR A 40 -13.00 -8.27 2.16
N SER A 41 -13.16 -7.68 3.36
CA SER A 41 -12.11 -7.71 4.37
C SER A 41 -11.79 -9.14 4.80
N PRO A 42 -10.52 -9.58 4.74
CA PRO A 42 -10.11 -10.88 5.27
C PRO A 42 -9.99 -10.87 6.81
N LEU A 43 -10.00 -9.69 7.43
CA LEU A 43 -9.79 -9.48 8.87
C LEU A 43 -11.01 -8.82 9.56
N GLY A 44 -12.08 -8.54 8.82
CA GLY A 44 -13.27 -7.83 9.27
C GLY A 44 -14.56 -8.47 8.74
N SER A 45 -15.68 -7.78 8.91
CA SER A 45 -16.94 -8.19 8.32
C SER A 45 -17.01 -7.81 6.83
N PRO A 46 -17.92 -8.41 6.03
CA PRO A 46 -18.11 -8.05 4.62
C PRO A 46 -18.44 -6.57 4.38
N GLU A 47 -18.99 -5.88 5.38
CA GLU A 47 -19.34 -4.46 5.34
C GLU A 47 -18.15 -3.54 5.68
N THR A 48 -17.02 -4.11 6.10
CA THR A 48 -15.82 -3.36 6.41
C THR A 48 -15.28 -2.70 5.13
N PRO A 49 -15.08 -1.37 5.11
CA PRO A 49 -14.61 -0.69 3.91
C PRO A 49 -13.30 -1.28 3.39
N GLN A 50 -13.26 -1.58 2.10
CA GLN A 50 -12.06 -2.00 1.36
C GLN A 50 -11.82 -1.02 0.22
N ILE A 51 -10.56 -0.72 -0.03
CA ILE A 51 -10.14 0.05 -1.21
C ILE A 51 -9.86 -0.91 -2.36
N GLU A 52 -10.15 -0.49 -3.59
CA GLU A 52 -9.79 -1.26 -4.78
C GLU A 52 -8.27 -1.17 -5.01
N CYS A 53 -7.61 -2.32 -5.09
CA CYS A 53 -6.14 -2.44 -5.06
C CYS A 53 -5.48 -1.64 -6.19
N PHE A 54 -5.89 -1.81 -7.44
CA PHE A 54 -5.21 -1.19 -8.57
C PHE A 54 -5.44 0.32 -8.63
N THR A 55 -6.59 0.80 -8.20
CA THR A 55 -6.88 2.24 -8.03
C THR A 55 -5.96 2.85 -6.98
N ALA A 56 -5.81 2.18 -5.83
CA ALA A 56 -4.92 2.64 -4.76
C ALA A 56 -3.45 2.62 -5.19
N LEU A 57 -2.98 1.51 -5.81
CA LEU A 57 -1.61 1.40 -6.31
C LEU A 57 -1.31 2.45 -7.38
N THR A 58 -2.28 2.77 -8.26
CA THR A 58 -2.13 3.83 -9.26
C THR A 58 -1.99 5.20 -8.60
N ALA A 59 -2.81 5.52 -7.59
CA ALA A 59 -2.70 6.77 -6.85
C ALA A 59 -1.37 6.87 -6.09
N MET A 60 -0.93 5.80 -5.45
CA MET A 60 0.37 5.72 -4.78
C MET A 60 1.53 5.90 -5.76
N ALA A 61 1.46 5.31 -6.95
CA ALA A 61 2.46 5.45 -8.00
C ALA A 61 2.60 6.89 -8.49
N MET A 62 1.51 7.65 -8.54
CA MET A 62 1.54 9.08 -8.91
C MET A 62 2.23 9.96 -7.86
N ALA A 63 2.31 9.51 -6.61
CA ALA A 63 2.85 10.27 -5.49
C ALA A 63 4.23 9.81 -5.01
N THR A 64 4.74 8.69 -5.54
CA THR A 64 6.04 8.10 -5.17
C THR A 64 6.93 7.92 -6.39
N SER A 65 8.22 7.68 -6.17
CA SER A 65 9.22 7.76 -7.24
C SER A 65 10.14 6.54 -7.36
N SER A 66 10.27 5.73 -6.32
CA SER A 66 11.29 4.69 -6.20
C SER A 66 10.86 3.45 -5.41
N ILE A 67 9.90 3.58 -4.49
CA ILE A 67 9.36 2.46 -3.71
C ILE A 67 8.64 1.48 -4.63
N ARG A 68 8.88 0.18 -4.45
CA ARG A 68 8.21 -0.85 -5.23
C ARG A 68 6.79 -1.04 -4.73
N LEU A 69 5.82 -0.94 -5.64
CA LEU A 69 4.41 -1.18 -5.34
C LEU A 69 3.99 -2.60 -5.76
N ALA A 70 3.17 -3.25 -4.95
CA ALA A 70 2.67 -4.60 -5.20
C ALA A 70 1.27 -4.81 -4.60
N PRO A 71 0.42 -5.67 -5.20
CA PRO A 71 -0.74 -6.24 -4.54
C PRO A 71 -0.36 -7.12 -3.34
#